data_AF-A0A920HPK9-F1
#
_entry.id   AF-A0A920HPK9-F1
#
_cell.length_a   1.000
_cell.length_b   1.000
_cell.length_c   1.000
_cell.angle_alpha   90.00
_cell.angle_beta   90.00
_cell.angle_gamma   90.00
#
_symmetry.space_group_name_H-M   'P 1'
#
loop_
_entity.id
_entity.type
_entity.pdbx_description
1 polymer ?
#
loop_
_entity_poly.entity_id
_entity_poly.type
_entity_poly.pdbx_seq_one_letter_code
_entity_poly.pdbx_strand_id
1 'polypeptide(L)'
;MHIVTGGDSRMESVCNAMHEVDSNEFPLTIIHDAVRPFLNIQSLDSMIDKFALNNKDGIVPYIDINDSIRNRALGFSPANREDFVAVQTPQIFKTKPFKNLSIRASKIKSFFR
;
A
#
# COMPACT_ATOMS: atom_id res chain seq x y z
N MET A 1 -4.49 20.76 3.07
CA MET A 1 -3.65 19.90 2.21
C MET A 1 -2.20 20.19 2.54
N HIS A 2 -1.43 19.18 2.96
CA HIS A 2 0.01 19.31 3.20
C HIS A 2 0.75 18.65 2.03
N ILE A 3 1.76 19.32 1.48
CA ILE A 3 2.50 18.85 0.30
C ILE A 3 3.92 18.51 0.74
N VAL A 4 4.38 17.32 0.37
CA VAL A 4 5.72 16.81 0.68
C VAL A 4 6.40 16.41 -0.62
N THR A 5 7.71 16.61 -0.71
CA THR A 5 8.50 16.19 -1.87
C THR A 5 8.47 14.66 -2.02
N GLY A 6 8.15 14.19 -3.22
CA GLY A 6 8.24 12.77 -3.56
C GLY A 6 9.69 12.26 -3.56
N GLY A 7 9.88 10.96 -3.77
CA GLY A 7 11.18 10.35 -3.98
C GLY A 7 11.27 9.60 -5.31
N ASP A 8 12.39 8.91 -5.52
CA ASP A 8 12.68 8.20 -6.79
C ASP A 8 11.78 6.97 -7.02
N SER A 9 11.02 6.54 -6.01
CA SER A 9 10.06 5.44 -6.13
C SER A 9 8.78 5.73 -5.34
N ARG A 10 7.70 4.99 -5.69
CA ARG A 10 6.43 5.05 -4.94
C ARG A 10 6.62 4.88 -3.44
N MET A 11 7.44 3.91 -3.03
CA MET A 11 7.72 3.65 -1.61
C MET A 11 8.44 4.82 -0.95
N GLU A 12 9.37 5.46 -1.64
CA GLU A 12 10.11 6.60 -1.10
C GLU A 12 9.22 7.83 -0.90
N SER A 13 8.35 8.13 -1.87
CA SER A 13 7.33 9.17 -1.72
C SER A 13 6.40 8.92 -0.54
N VAL A 14 5.97 7.67 -0.33
CA VAL A 14 5.16 7.29 0.83
C VAL A 14 5.95 7.47 2.13
N CYS A 15 7.22 7.06 2.18
CA CYS A 15 8.05 7.23 3.38
C CYS A 15 8.23 8.71 3.75
N ASN A 16 8.49 9.57 2.77
CA ASN A 16 8.61 11.01 2.96
C ASN A 16 7.31 11.59 3.56
N ALA A 17 6.16 11.23 2.99
CA ALA A 17 4.87 11.66 3.53
C ALA A 17 4.64 11.15 4.97
N MET A 18 4.98 9.88 5.26
CA MET A 18 4.79 9.29 6.59
C MET A 18 5.69 9.90 7.67
N HIS A 19 6.81 10.51 7.32
CA HIS A 19 7.63 11.25 8.29
C HIS A 19 6.87 12.43 8.90
N GLU A 20 6.07 13.12 8.08
CA GLU A 20 5.30 14.31 8.47
C GLU A 20 3.99 13.99 9.23
N VAL A 21 3.51 12.74 9.19
CA VAL A 21 2.24 12.35 9.83
C VAL A 21 2.43 12.09 11.33
N ASP A 22 1.76 12.83 12.21
CA ASP A 22 1.67 12.47 13.63
C ASP A 22 0.74 11.25 13.81
N SER A 23 1.32 10.13 14.24
CA SER A 23 0.57 8.89 14.45
C SER A 23 -0.36 8.90 15.67
N ASN A 24 -0.21 9.86 16.58
CA ASN A 24 -1.11 10.04 17.71
C ASN A 24 -2.37 10.82 17.30
N GLU A 25 -2.24 11.76 16.37
CA GLU A 25 -3.37 12.53 15.82
C GLU A 25 -4.11 11.74 14.72
N PHE A 26 -3.36 11.08 13.83
CA PHE A 26 -3.92 10.33 12.70
C PHE A 26 -3.66 8.84 12.86
N PRO A 27 -4.53 8.06 13.53
CA PRO A 27 -4.29 6.64 13.80
C PRO A 27 -4.47 5.74 12.57
N LEU A 28 -5.10 6.24 11.51
CA LEU A 28 -5.38 5.53 10.26
C LEU A 28 -4.70 6.24 9.08
N THR A 29 -4.03 5.46 8.22
CA THR A 29 -3.42 5.94 6.97
C THR A 29 -4.09 5.26 5.79
N ILE A 30 -4.47 6.03 4.77
CA ILE A 30 -4.99 5.54 3.50
C ILE A 30 -4.05 5.97 2.38
N ILE A 31 -3.54 5.00 1.61
CA ILE A 31 -2.65 5.23 0.47
C ILE A 31 -3.45 5.01 -0.81
N HIS A 32 -3.51 6.02 -1.66
CA HIS A 32 -4.22 5.97 -2.93
C HIS A 32 -3.35 6.48 -4.08
N ASP A 33 -3.41 5.81 -5.22
CA ASP A 33 -2.70 6.25 -6.41
C ASP A 33 -3.45 7.42 -7.07
N ALA A 34 -2.75 8.53 -7.31
CA ALA A 34 -3.33 9.76 -7.85
C ALA A 34 -3.98 9.58 -9.25
N VAL A 35 -3.51 8.59 -10.02
CA VAL A 35 -4.04 8.28 -11.37
C VAL A 35 -5.36 7.51 -11.37
N ARG A 36 -5.95 7.22 -10.19
CA ARG A 36 -7.22 6.49 -10.03
C ARG A 36 -8.31 7.42 -9.48
N PRO A 37 -8.83 8.38 -10.28
CA PRO A 37 -9.73 9.43 -9.78
C PRO A 37 -11.13 8.91 -9.38
N PHE A 38 -11.56 7.78 -9.92
CA PHE A 38 -12.91 7.23 -9.70
C PHE A 38 -12.97 6.31 -8.49
N LEU A 39 -12.71 6.86 -7.31
CA LEU A 39 -12.84 6.11 -6.06
C LEU A 39 -14.31 5.94 -5.67
N ASN A 40 -14.77 4.70 -5.56
CA ASN A 40 -16.10 4.40 -5.04
C ASN A 40 -16.09 4.56 -3.50
N ILE A 41 -16.77 5.61 -3.02
CA ILE A 41 -16.79 5.96 -1.59
C ILE A 41 -17.44 4.87 -0.74
N GLN A 42 -18.53 4.26 -1.22
CA GLN A 42 -19.19 3.17 -0.48
C GLN A 42 -18.28 1.96 -0.29
N SER A 43 -17.41 1.68 -1.27
CA SER A 43 -16.41 0.62 -1.20
C SER A 43 -15.31 0.97 -0.19
N LEU A 44 -14.87 2.24 -0.16
CA LEU A 44 -13.90 2.71 0.84
C LEU A 44 -14.49 2.62 2.25
N ASP A 45 -15.72 3.08 2.47
CA ASP A 45 -16.39 3.01 3.77
C ASP A 45 -16.50 1.56 4.25
N SER A 46 -16.96 0.66 3.37
CA SER A 46 -17.00 -0.78 3.68
C SER A 46 -15.62 -1.35 4.02
N MET A 47 -14.56 -0.89 3.36
CA MET A 47 -13.19 -1.28 3.70
C MET A 47 -12.74 -0.76 5.06
N ILE A 48 -13.10 0.48 5.42
CA ILE A 48 -12.81 1.08 6.73
C ILE A 48 -13.54 0.31 7.82
N ASP A 49 -14.83 -0.01 7.63
CA ASP A 49 -15.62 -0.80 8.59
C ASP A 49 -15.01 -2.19 8.79
N LYS A 50 -14.70 -2.90 7.70
CA LYS A 50 -14.01 -4.20 7.76
C LYS A 50 -12.64 -4.09 8.42
N PHE A 51 -11.94 -2.98 8.24
CA PHE A 51 -10.66 -2.73 8.88
C PHE A 51 -10.81 -2.58 10.39
N ALA A 52 -11.76 -1.77 10.84
CA ALA A 52 -12.02 -1.50 12.24
C ALA A 52 -12.44 -2.76 13.02
N LEU A 53 -13.09 -3.72 12.36
CA LEU A 53 -13.53 -4.98 12.96
C LEU A 53 -12.46 -6.06 13.04
N ASN A 54 -11.26 -5.83 12.48
CA ASN A 54 -10.20 -6.84 12.47
C ASN A 54 -8.95 -6.41 13.25
N ASN A 55 -8.18 -7.40 13.70
CA ASN A 55 -6.95 -7.17 14.47
C ASN A 55 -5.69 -7.06 13.60
N LYS A 56 -5.81 -6.82 12.28
CA LYS A 56 -4.67 -6.69 11.37
C LYS A 56 -4.16 -5.26 11.35
N ASP A 57 -2.94 -5.07 10.84
CA ASP A 57 -2.31 -3.75 10.74
C ASP A 57 -2.53 -3.07 9.38
N GLY A 58 -3.11 -3.80 8.42
CA GLY A 58 -3.57 -3.24 7.16
C GLY A 58 -4.60 -4.10 6.45
N ILE A 59 -5.32 -3.50 5.51
CA ILE A 59 -6.22 -4.14 4.57
C ILE A 59 -5.98 -3.56 3.17
N VAL A 60 -6.04 -4.42 2.16
CA VAL A 60 -5.89 -4.04 0.76
C VAL A 60 -6.99 -4.68 -0.08
N PRO A 61 -7.53 -4.00 -1.10
CA PRO A 61 -8.43 -4.58 -2.07
C PRO A 61 -7.62 -5.35 -3.11
N TYR A 62 -8.23 -6.36 -3.72
CA TYR A 62 -7.64 -7.10 -4.81
C TYR A 62 -8.68 -7.40 -5.89
N ILE A 63 -8.19 -7.76 -7.08
CA ILE A 63 -8.99 -8.34 -8.15
C ILE A 63 -8.31 -9.63 -8.64
N ASP A 64 -9.10 -10.53 -9.21
CA ASP A 64 -8.60 -11.73 -9.86
C ASP A 64 -7.81 -11.38 -11.13
N ILE A 65 -6.83 -12.20 -11.46
CA ILE A 65 -5.98 -12.00 -12.64
C ILE A 65 -6.57 -12.82 -13.79
N ASN A 66 -6.98 -12.13 -14.87
CA ASN A 66 -7.51 -12.78 -16.07
C ASN A 66 -6.40 -13.18 -17.06
N ASP A 67 -5.34 -12.39 -17.12
CA ASP A 67 -4.21 -12.62 -18.01
C ASP A 67 -3.37 -13.82 -17.58
N SER A 68 -2.68 -14.45 -18.53
CA SER A 68 -1.75 -15.54 -18.21
C SER A 68 -0.53 -15.01 -17.44
N ILE A 69 -0.19 -15.65 -16.31
CA ILE A 69 0.99 -15.31 -15.53
C ILE A 69 2.15 -16.23 -15.90
N ARG A 70 3.36 -15.66 -16.06
CA ARG A 70 4.60 -16.40 -16.29
C ARG A 70 5.61 -16.12 -15.17
N ASN A 71 6.24 -17.16 -14.65
CA ASN A 71 7.28 -17.01 -13.63
C ASN A 71 8.65 -16.79 -14.30
N ARG A 72 9.18 -15.57 -14.25
CA ARG A 72 10.48 -15.22 -14.83
C ARG A 72 11.65 -15.96 -14.18
N ALA A 73 11.62 -16.18 -12.87
CA ALA A 73 12.68 -16.87 -12.14
C ALA A 73 12.77 -18.36 -12.51
N LEU A 74 11.67 -18.93 -13.03
CA LEU A 74 11.57 -20.31 -13.51
C LEU A 74 11.56 -20.39 -15.05
N GLY A 75 12.31 -19.50 -15.71
CA GLY A 75 12.45 -19.53 -17.17
C GLY A 75 11.16 -19.24 -17.95
N PHE A 76 10.30 -18.37 -17.42
CA PHE A 76 8.98 -18.03 -17.97
C PHE A 76 8.00 -19.21 -18.00
N SER A 77 8.09 -20.12 -17.04
CA SER A 77 7.12 -21.20 -16.87
C SER A 77 5.70 -20.64 -16.64
N PRO A 78 4.65 -21.31 -17.13
CA PRO A 78 3.28 -20.94 -16.79
C PRO A 78 3.05 -21.07 -15.28
N ALA A 79 2.42 -20.05 -14.68
CA ALA A 79 1.94 -20.10 -13.30
C ALA A 79 0.41 -20.28 -13.28
N ASN A 80 -0.12 -20.99 -12.28
CA ASN A 80 -1.55 -21.05 -12.07
C ASN A 80 -2.03 -19.69 -11.56
N ARG A 81 -2.81 -18.95 -12.37
CA ARG A 81 -3.23 -17.58 -12.03
C ARG A 81 -4.14 -17.52 -10.81
N GLU A 82 -4.84 -18.61 -10.48
CA GLU A 82 -5.74 -18.69 -9.32
C GLU A 82 -5.00 -18.60 -7.98
N ASP A 83 -3.69 -18.86 -7.98
CA ASP A 83 -2.83 -18.70 -6.80
C ASP A 83 -2.40 -17.25 -6.57
N PHE A 84 -2.76 -16.32 -7.46
CA PHE A 84 -2.32 -14.93 -7.45
C PHE A 84 -3.50 -13.95 -7.58
N VAL A 85 -3.33 -12.77 -6.99
CA VAL A 85 -4.28 -11.67 -7.10
C VAL A 85 -3.55 -10.37 -7.40
N ALA A 86 -4.22 -9.46 -8.11
CA ALA A 86 -3.69 -8.12 -8.35
C ALA A 86 -4.19 -7.16 -7.27
N VAL A 87 -3.28 -6.80 -6.35
CA VAL A 87 -3.57 -5.82 -5.28
C VAL A 87 -3.85 -4.43 -5.88
N GLN A 88 -4.86 -3.75 -5.36
CA GLN A 88 -5.30 -2.43 -5.79
C GLN A 88 -5.07 -1.37 -4.70
N THR A 89 -5.38 -0.11 -5.03
CA THR A 89 -5.53 0.99 -4.05
C THR A 89 -7.00 1.44 -4.05
N PRO A 90 -7.53 1.98 -2.94
CA PRO A 90 -6.83 2.45 -1.73
C PRO A 90 -6.34 1.32 -0.82
N GLN A 91 -5.23 1.53 -0.10
CA GLN A 91 -4.70 0.61 0.92
C GLN A 91 -4.78 1.27 2.28
N ILE A 92 -5.27 0.56 3.29
CA ILE A 92 -5.53 1.14 4.61
C ILE A 92 -4.62 0.47 5.64
N PHE A 93 -3.99 1.27 6.51
CA PHE A 93 -3.08 0.79 7.54
C PHE A 93 -3.29 1.52 8.86
N LYS A 94 -2.97 0.85 9.99
CA LYS A 94 -2.72 1.56 11.25
C LYS A 94 -1.48 2.43 11.07
N THR A 95 -1.58 3.72 11.35
CA THR A 95 -0.51 4.69 11.06
C THR A 95 0.76 4.37 11.83
N LYS A 96 0.68 4.09 13.14
CA LYS A 96 1.86 3.87 13.98
C LYS A 96 2.74 2.69 13.51
N PRO A 97 2.23 1.46 13.32
CA PRO A 97 3.06 0.37 12.80
C PRO A 97 3.54 0.64 11.37
N PHE A 98 2.70 1.23 10.51
CA PHE A 98 3.08 1.54 9.14
C PHE A 98 4.19 2.60 9.04
N LYS A 99 4.12 3.66 9.85
CA LYS A 99 5.16 4.70 9.96
C LYS A 99 6.49 4.10 10.42
N ASN A 100 6.46 3.23 11.44
CA ASN A 100 7.66 2.56 11.94
C ASN A 100 8.33 1.69 10.85
N LEU A 101 7.54 0.96 10.05
CA LEU A 101 8.05 0.17 8.93
C LEU A 101 8.61 1.06 7.80
N SER A 102 7.92 2.15 7.48
CA SER A 102 8.33 3.12 6.47
C SER A 102 9.69 3.75 6.81
N ILE A 103 9.88 4.16 8.07
CA ILE A 103 11.16 4.69 8.58
C ILE A 103 12.28 3.65 8.52
N ARG A 104 11.98 2.36 8.74
CA ARG A 104 12.99 1.29 8.62
C ARG A 104 13.36 1.06 7.16
N ALA A 105 12.39 1.04 6.26
CA ALA A 105 12.61 0.85 4.84
C ALA A 105 13.48 1.96 4.22
N SER A 106 13.27 3.22 4.63
CA SER A 106 14.10 4.36 4.18
C SER A 106 15.56 4.23 4.62
N LYS A 107 15.81 3.78 5.85
CA LYS A 107 17.16 3.55 6.38
C LYS A 107 17.92 2.44 5.65
N ILE A 108 17.24 1.34 5.31
CA ILE A 108 17.87 0.22 4.58
C ILE A 108 18.36 0.69 3.20
N LYS A 109 17.57 1.49 2.49
CA LYS A 109 17.96 2.03 1.18
C LYS A 109 19.17 2.97 1.27
N SER A 110 19.25 3.77 2.34
CA SER A 110 20.41 4.65 2.61
C SER A 110 21.69 3.88 2.95
N PHE A 111 21.60 2.62 3.38
CA PHE A 111 22.78 1.79 3.68
C PHE A 111 23.41 1.17 2.41
N PHE A 112 22.63 1.05 1.33
CA PHE A 112 23.06 0.49 0.04
C PHE A 112 23.31 1.54 -1.05
N ARG A 113 23.23 2.83 -0.70
CA ARG A 113 23.66 3.97 -1.53
C ARG A 113 24.99 4.49 -0.98
#